data_AF-A0A438GQZ3-F1
#
_entry.id   AF-A0A438GQZ3-F1
#
_cell.length_a   1.000
_cell.length_b   1.000
_cell.length_c   1.000
_cell.angle_alpha   90.00
_cell.angle_beta   90.00
_cell.angle_gamma   90.00
#
_symmetry.space_group_name_H-M   'P 1'
#
loop_
_entity.id
_entity.type
_entity.pdbx_description
1 polymer ?
#
loop_
_entity_poly.entity_id
_entity_poly.type
_entity_poly.pdbx_seq_one_letter_code
_entity_poly.pdbx_strand_id
1 'polypeptide(L)'
;MTNIYFGQGGCKCRLLLIIFSGHLQKLIFEKPPPNVRKIVLATNMAEASITINDVVFVVDCGKAKETTYDALNNTPCLLPSWISQASARQRRGRAGRVQPGECYHLYPSCVYEAFSEYQLPELLRTPLNSLCLQIKSLQVGSIGEFLSATLQPPEPLAMNNPIASLMDGC
;
A
#
# COMPACT_ATOMS: atom_id res chain seq x y z
N MET A 1 17.05 9.17 -17.69
CA MET A 1 16.17 8.18 -18.34
C MET A 1 16.76 6.80 -18.09
N THR A 2 16.11 5.93 -17.33
CA THR A 2 16.56 4.53 -17.27
C THR A 2 15.46 3.66 -17.86
N ASN A 3 15.22 3.84 -19.17
CA ASN A 3 14.54 2.80 -19.94
C ASN A 3 15.53 1.65 -20.04
N ILE A 4 15.37 0.63 -19.20
CA ILE A 4 16.23 -0.54 -19.32
C ILE A 4 15.54 -1.53 -20.25
N TYR A 5 16.17 -1.74 -21.40
CA TYR A 5 15.78 -2.77 -22.33
C TYR A 5 16.58 -4.03 -22.04
N PHE A 6 15.89 -5.13 -21.79
CA PHE A 6 16.50 -6.44 -21.57
C PHE A 6 15.89 -7.45 -22.56
N GLY A 7 16.72 -8.36 -23.09
CA GLY A 7 16.27 -9.49 -23.91
C GLY A 7 17.38 -10.07 -24.82
N GLN A 8 17.40 -11.40 -24.96
CA GLN A 8 18.06 -12.12 -26.06
C GLN A 8 16.99 -12.79 -26.93
N GLY A 9 17.23 -12.93 -28.25
CA GLY A 9 16.33 -13.68 -29.14
C GLY A 9 15.12 -12.93 -29.72
N GLY A 10 15.18 -11.60 -29.88
CA GLY A 10 14.17 -10.82 -30.62
C GLY A 10 13.02 -10.23 -29.80
N CYS A 11 12.84 -10.62 -28.54
CA CYS A 11 11.88 -9.99 -27.62
C CYS A 11 12.56 -8.88 -26.80
N LYS A 12 12.06 -7.64 -26.89
CA LYS A 12 12.54 -6.51 -26.07
C LYS A 12 11.60 -6.30 -24.89
N CYS A 13 12.11 -6.17 -23.66
CA CYS A 13 11.30 -5.77 -22.50
C CYS A 13 11.56 -4.31 -22.16
N ARG A 14 10.53 -3.56 -21.76
CA ARG A 14 10.63 -2.19 -21.22
C ARG A 14 10.21 -2.19 -19.76
N LEU A 15 11.16 -1.99 -18.85
CA LEU A 15 10.91 -1.92 -17.41
C LEU A 15 10.49 -0.51 -16.99
N LEU A 16 9.37 -0.39 -16.29
CA LEU A 16 8.86 0.85 -15.71
C LEU A 16 8.65 0.65 -14.20
N LEU A 17 9.26 1.51 -13.40
CA LEU A 17 9.24 1.40 -11.95
C LEU A 17 8.37 2.51 -11.35
N ILE A 18 7.30 2.14 -10.65
CA ILE A 18 6.35 3.10 -10.06
C ILE A 18 6.83 3.58 -8.68
N ILE A 19 7.92 4.34 -8.65
CA ILE A 19 8.35 5.13 -7.48
C ILE A 19 8.66 6.59 -7.80
N PHE A 20 8.53 7.03 -9.07
CA PHE A 20 8.94 8.37 -9.48
C PHE A 20 7.79 9.26 -9.98
N SER A 21 7.80 10.49 -9.46
CA SER A 21 6.85 11.58 -9.72
C SER A 21 6.87 12.09 -11.19
N GLY A 22 5.67 12.42 -11.69
CA GLY A 22 5.43 13.36 -12.79
C GLY A 22 5.53 12.80 -14.21
N HIS A 23 6.73 12.73 -14.78
CA HIS A 23 6.89 12.48 -16.23
C HIS A 23 6.90 10.98 -16.59
N LEU A 24 7.46 10.13 -15.73
CA LEU A 24 7.54 8.69 -15.96
C LEU A 24 6.18 7.99 -15.83
N GLN A 25 5.24 8.59 -15.11
CA GLN A 25 3.90 8.03 -14.93
C GLN A 25 3.11 8.00 -16.24
N LYS A 26 3.31 8.98 -17.13
CA LYS A 26 2.66 9.01 -18.47
C LYS A 26 3.02 7.79 -19.32
N LEU A 27 4.29 7.39 -19.28
CA LEU A 27 4.81 6.25 -20.04
C LEU A 27 4.19 4.91 -19.64
N ILE A 28 3.62 4.81 -18.42
CA ILE A 28 2.92 3.62 -17.95
C ILE A 28 1.59 3.43 -18.69
N PHE A 29 0.92 4.53 -19.06
CA PHE A 29 -0.36 4.50 -19.76
C PHE A 29 -0.22 4.33 -21.27
N GLU A 30 0.96 4.59 -21.82
CA GLU A 30 1.25 4.37 -23.24
C GLU A 30 1.32 2.87 -23.56
N LYS A 31 0.80 2.51 -24.74
CA LYS A 31 0.97 1.15 -25.28
C LYS A 31 2.43 0.95 -25.71
N PRO A 32 3.05 -0.20 -25.40
CA PRO A 32 4.39 -0.47 -25.86
C PRO A 32 4.42 -0.61 -27.41
N PRO A 33 5.54 -0.26 -28.07
CA PRO A 33 5.74 -0.52 -29.49
C PRO A 33 5.63 -2.02 -29.83
N PRO A 34 5.39 -2.37 -31.11
CA PRO A 34 5.44 -3.76 -31.56
C PRO A 34 6.75 -4.46 -31.15
N ASN A 35 6.67 -5.73 -30.76
CA ASN A 35 7.79 -6.55 -30.28
C ASN A 35 8.45 -6.06 -28.97
N VAL A 36 7.79 -5.15 -28.23
CA VAL A 36 8.21 -4.71 -26.90
C VAL A 36 7.19 -5.14 -25.85
N ARG A 37 7.63 -5.84 -24.81
CA ARG A 37 6.82 -6.17 -23.64
C ARG A 37 7.00 -5.11 -22.55
N LYS A 38 5.91 -4.47 -22.13
CA LYS A 38 5.92 -3.57 -20.97
C LYS A 38 5.93 -4.40 -19.68
N ILE A 39 6.88 -4.12 -18.79
CA ILE A 39 6.97 -4.70 -17.45
C ILE A 39 6.87 -3.56 -16.46
N VAL A 40 5.91 -3.63 -15.55
CA VAL A 40 5.70 -2.59 -14.54
C VAL A 40 5.99 -3.18 -13.17
N LEU A 41 6.94 -2.58 -12.45
CA LEU A 41 7.23 -2.90 -11.06
C LEU A 41 6.56 -1.86 -10.16
N ALA A 42 5.67 -2.33 -9.29
CA ALA A 42 4.87 -1.47 -8.42
C ALA A 42 4.97 -1.91 -6.96
N THR A 43 4.75 -0.95 -6.05
CA THR A 43 4.54 -1.20 -4.62
C THR A 43 3.05 -1.08 -4.28
N ASN A 44 2.66 -1.48 -3.07
CA ASN A 44 1.31 -1.28 -2.54
C ASN A 44 0.88 0.20 -2.54
N MET A 45 1.80 1.16 -2.38
CA MET A 45 1.49 2.59 -2.50
C MET A 45 0.99 2.98 -3.90
N ALA A 46 1.49 2.32 -4.94
CA ALA A 46 1.10 2.56 -6.32
C ALA A 46 -0.06 1.67 -6.78
N GLU A 47 -0.36 0.61 -6.04
CA GLU A 47 -1.31 -0.44 -6.41
C GLU A 47 -2.73 0.11 -6.54
N ALA A 48 -3.20 0.86 -5.53
CA ALA A 48 -4.56 1.40 -5.51
C ALA A 48 -4.72 2.62 -6.45
N SER A 49 -3.69 3.44 -6.56
CA SER A 49 -3.76 4.78 -7.17
C SER A 49 -3.59 4.80 -8.69
N ILE A 50 -3.21 3.67 -9.31
CA ILE A 50 -2.94 3.61 -10.75
C ILE A 50 -3.73 2.49 -11.43
N THR A 51 -4.46 2.87 -12.48
CA THR A 51 -5.21 1.96 -13.36
C THR A 51 -4.45 1.81 -14.68
N ILE A 52 -3.78 0.67 -14.84
CA ILE A 52 -3.09 0.31 -16.08
C ILE A 52 -4.02 -0.65 -16.84
N ASN A 53 -4.44 -0.27 -18.04
CA ASN A 53 -5.50 -0.98 -18.76
C ASN A 53 -4.99 -2.24 -19.47
N ASP A 54 -3.73 -2.29 -19.88
CA ASP A 54 -3.14 -3.37 -20.68
C ASP A 54 -2.39 -4.43 -19.85
N VAL A 55 -2.68 -4.53 -18.55
CA VAL A 55 -2.12 -5.58 -17.69
C VAL A 55 -2.89 -6.88 -17.88
N VAL A 56 -2.16 -7.90 -18.31
CA VAL A 56 -2.69 -9.26 -18.55
C VAL A 56 -1.99 -10.32 -17.71
N PHE A 57 -0.82 -10.00 -17.16
CA PHE A 57 -0.09 -10.85 -16.22
C PHE A 57 0.21 -10.04 -14.96
N VAL A 58 -0.12 -10.61 -13.81
CA VAL A 58 0.25 -10.08 -12.48
C VAL A 58 1.16 -11.10 -11.81
N VAL A 59 2.26 -10.63 -11.25
CA VAL A 59 3.14 -11.44 -10.39
C VAL A 59 3.10 -10.83 -9.00
N ASP A 60 2.53 -11.57 -8.05
CA ASP A 60 2.31 -11.11 -6.68
C ASP A 60 3.23 -11.87 -5.71
N CYS A 61 4.13 -11.13 -5.05
CA CYS A 61 5.03 -11.70 -4.04
C CYS A 61 4.38 -11.90 -2.68
N GLY A 62 3.14 -11.43 -2.46
CA GLY A 62 2.43 -11.54 -1.18
C GLY A 62 2.94 -10.61 -0.08
N LYS A 63 3.92 -9.74 -0.38
CA LYS A 63 4.49 -8.79 0.57
C LYS A 63 4.18 -7.35 0.18
N ALA A 64 4.12 -6.49 1.20
CA ALA A 64 4.02 -5.05 1.07
C ALA A 64 4.88 -4.39 2.16
N LYS A 65 5.34 -3.16 1.92
CA LYS A 65 5.86 -2.33 3.01
C LYS A 65 4.69 -1.61 3.64
N GLU A 66 4.51 -1.79 4.93
CA GLU A 66 3.40 -1.19 5.67
C GLU A 66 3.92 -0.39 6.87
N THR A 67 3.25 0.73 7.11
CA THR A 67 3.48 1.52 8.31
C THR A 67 2.84 0.82 9.50
N THR A 68 3.67 0.50 10.49
CA THR A 68 3.29 -0.02 11.79
C THR A 68 3.69 0.97 12.87
N TYR A 69 2.99 0.97 14.01
CA TYR A 69 3.30 1.84 15.13
C TYR A 69 3.74 1.03 16.34
N ASP A 70 4.96 1.28 16.82
CA ASP A 70 5.42 0.78 18.10
C ASP A 70 5.04 1.78 19.20
N ALA A 71 3.97 1.45 19.93
CA ALA A 71 3.46 2.29 21.00
C ALA A 71 4.40 2.36 22.22
N LEU A 72 5.30 1.39 22.43
CA LEU A 72 6.23 1.43 23.55
C LEU A 72 7.35 2.43 23.29
N ASN A 73 7.85 2.46 22.06
CA ASN A 73 8.92 3.37 21.63
C ASN A 73 8.41 4.64 20.96
N ASN A 74 7.08 4.83 20.89
CA ASN A 74 6.41 5.93 20.20
C ASN A 74 6.96 6.20 18.79
N THR A 75 7.25 5.13 18.03
CA THR A 75 7.99 5.23 16.76
C THR A 75 7.21 4.59 15.61
N PRO A 76 6.97 5.32 14.50
CA PRO A 76 6.48 4.70 13.27
C PRO A 76 7.58 3.90 12.59
N CYS A 77 7.25 2.68 12.17
CA CYS A 77 8.15 1.78 11.47
C CYS A 77 7.58 1.42 10.10
N LEU A 78 8.44 1.28 9.08
CA LEU A 78 8.04 0.82 7.75
C LEU A 78 8.65 -0.55 7.49
N LEU A 79 7.88 -1.61 7.75
CA LEU A 79 8.35 -2.99 7.72
C LEU A 79 7.71 -3.79 6.58
N PRO A 80 8.42 -4.76 6.00
CA PRO A 80 7.82 -5.70 5.06
C PRO A 80 6.88 -6.66 5.81
N SER A 81 5.59 -6.62 5.49
CA SER A 81 4.55 -7.50 6.05
C SER A 81 3.90 -8.35 4.95
N TRP A 82 3.25 -9.43 5.37
CA TRP A 82 2.33 -10.17 4.49
C TRP A 82 1.10 -9.30 4.19
N ILE A 83 0.63 -9.35 2.96
CA ILE A 83 -0.60 -8.64 2.56
C ILE A 83 -1.84 -9.36 3.08
N SER A 84 -2.98 -8.66 3.04
CA SER A 84 -4.28 -9.28 3.32
C SER A 84 -4.81 -10.09 2.14
N GLN A 85 -5.75 -11.01 2.40
CA GLN A 85 -6.49 -11.70 1.34
C GLN A 85 -7.27 -10.72 0.45
N ALA A 86 -7.83 -9.65 1.02
CA ALA A 86 -8.45 -8.57 0.25
C ALA A 86 -7.46 -7.91 -0.72
N SER A 87 -6.24 -7.61 -0.28
CA SER A 87 -5.17 -7.05 -1.13
C SER A 87 -4.78 -8.01 -2.26
N ALA A 88 -4.57 -9.29 -1.97
CA ALA A 88 -4.27 -10.29 -3.00
C ALA A 88 -5.39 -10.38 -4.06
N ARG A 89 -6.66 -10.34 -3.64
CA ARG A 89 -7.82 -10.27 -4.55
C ARG A 89 -7.79 -9.00 -5.42
N GLN A 90 -7.44 -7.85 -4.86
CA GLN A 90 -7.29 -6.59 -5.60
C GLN A 90 -6.15 -6.65 -6.64
N ARG A 91 -5.00 -7.24 -6.27
CA ARG A 91 -3.87 -7.47 -7.20
C ARG A 91 -4.26 -8.35 -8.36
N ARG A 92 -4.92 -9.48 -8.08
CA ARG A 92 -5.46 -10.38 -9.11
C ARG A 92 -6.39 -9.64 -10.07
N GLY A 93 -7.25 -8.76 -9.55
CA GLY A 93 -8.17 -7.94 -10.36
C GLY A 93 -7.52 -6.91 -11.27
N ARG A 94 -6.18 -6.75 -11.22
CA ARG A 94 -5.42 -5.92 -12.18
C ARG A 94 -5.21 -6.65 -13.51
N ALA A 95 -5.12 -7.97 -13.49
CA ALA A 95 -5.24 -8.79 -14.70
C ALA A 95 -6.73 -8.99 -15.04
N GLY A 96 -7.07 -9.09 -16.32
CA GLY A 96 -8.44 -9.42 -16.71
C GLY A 96 -9.34 -8.23 -17.08
N ARG A 97 -8.83 -6.99 -17.09
CA ARG A 97 -9.66 -5.81 -17.38
C ARG A 97 -10.09 -5.69 -18.84
N VAL A 98 -9.17 -5.93 -19.76
CA VAL A 98 -9.40 -5.76 -21.21
C VAL A 98 -9.49 -7.07 -21.97
N GLN A 99 -8.93 -8.13 -21.42
CA GLN A 99 -8.93 -9.49 -21.96
C GLN A 99 -8.61 -10.48 -20.83
N PRO A 100 -8.84 -11.80 -20.99
CA PRO A 100 -8.43 -12.80 -20.00
C PRO A 100 -6.97 -12.63 -19.59
N GLY A 101 -6.70 -12.74 -18.29
CA GLY A 101 -5.37 -12.54 -17.72
C GLY A 101 -5.09 -13.51 -16.59
N GLU A 102 -3.81 -13.59 -16.22
CA GLU A 102 -3.30 -14.54 -15.23
C GLU A 102 -2.64 -13.80 -14.06
N CYS A 103 -2.76 -14.38 -12.86
CA CYS A 103 -2.13 -13.89 -11.65
C CYS A 103 -1.33 -15.01 -11.01
N TYR A 104 -0.02 -14.81 -10.91
CA TYR A 104 0.93 -15.73 -10.30
C TYR A 104 1.23 -15.29 -8.88
N HIS A 105 0.86 -16.10 -7.91
CA HIS A 105 1.19 -15.87 -6.51
C HIS A 105 2.49 -16.61 -6.15
N LEU A 106 3.47 -15.90 -5.59
CA LEU A 106 4.76 -16.47 -5.20
C LEU A 106 4.75 -17.03 -3.76
N TYR A 107 3.60 -17.54 -3.34
CA TYR A 107 3.37 -18.11 -2.02
C TYR A 107 2.38 -19.29 -2.12
N PRO A 108 2.53 -20.33 -1.29
CA PRO A 108 1.65 -21.49 -1.31
C PRO A 108 0.27 -21.17 -0.70
N SER A 109 -0.73 -21.99 -1.00
CA SER A 109 -2.11 -21.81 -0.51
C SER A 109 -2.21 -21.75 1.02
N CYS A 110 -1.42 -22.55 1.74
CA CYS A 110 -1.40 -22.52 3.21
C CYS A 110 -0.93 -21.17 3.78
N VAL A 111 -0.05 -20.46 3.07
CA VAL A 111 0.39 -19.12 3.46
C VAL A 111 -0.72 -18.10 3.18
N TYR A 112 -1.44 -18.24 2.06
CA TYR A 112 -2.60 -17.40 1.75
C TYR A 112 -3.74 -17.55 2.78
N GLU A 113 -4.01 -18.79 3.21
CA GLU A 113 -5.01 -19.09 4.24
C GLU A 113 -4.65 -18.48 5.60
N ALA A 114 -3.34 -18.30 5.88
CA ALA A 114 -2.85 -17.62 7.07
C ALA A 114 -2.85 -16.09 6.96
N PHE A 115 -3.13 -15.50 5.79
CA PHE A 115 -3.26 -14.04 5.67
C PHE A 115 -4.48 -13.53 6.41
N SER A 116 -4.38 -12.32 6.97
CA SER A 116 -5.55 -11.62 7.49
C SER A 116 -6.54 -11.36 6.34
N GLU A 117 -7.84 -11.42 6.63
CA GLU A 117 -8.85 -11.19 5.60
C GLU A 117 -8.77 -9.76 5.05
N TYR A 118 -8.56 -8.80 5.94
CA TYR A 118 -8.40 -7.38 5.67
C TYR A 118 -7.14 -6.82 6.32
N GLN A 119 -6.63 -5.73 5.78
CA GLN A 119 -5.55 -4.98 6.41
C GLN A 119 -6.08 -4.24 7.64
N LEU A 120 -5.24 -4.12 8.67
CA LEU A 120 -5.58 -3.32 9.84
C LEU A 120 -5.81 -1.84 9.43
N PRO A 121 -6.88 -1.18 9.90
CA PRO A 121 -7.15 0.22 9.62
C PRO A 121 -5.98 1.11 9.99
N GLU A 122 -5.78 2.19 9.22
CA GLU A 122 -4.70 3.15 9.47
C GLU A 122 -4.71 3.70 10.89
N LEU A 123 -5.90 3.99 11.42
CA LEU A 123 -6.13 4.45 12.80
C LEU A 123 -5.45 3.57 13.86
N LEU A 124 -5.34 2.27 13.62
CA LEU A 124 -4.80 1.32 14.60
C LEU A 124 -3.31 1.01 14.39
N ARG A 125 -2.66 1.59 13.37
CA ARG A 125 -1.28 1.28 12.99
C ARG A 125 -0.39 2.49 12.71
N THR A 126 -0.88 3.70 12.99
CA THR A 126 -0.11 4.95 12.85
C THR A 126 -0.15 5.76 14.15
N PRO A 127 0.88 6.60 14.40
CA PRO A 127 0.84 7.54 15.51
C PRO A 127 -0.34 8.50 15.39
N LEU A 128 -1.06 8.75 16.49
CA LEU A 128 -2.28 9.57 16.47
C LEU A 128 -2.05 11.06 16.69
N ASN A 129 -0.79 11.53 16.80
CA ASN A 129 -0.46 12.92 17.13
C ASN A 129 -1.16 13.94 16.21
N SER A 130 -1.05 13.75 14.89
CA SER A 130 -1.67 14.66 13.91
C SER A 130 -3.20 14.61 13.98
N LEU A 131 -3.77 13.43 14.22
CA LEU A 131 -5.22 13.26 14.34
C LEU A 131 -5.72 13.97 15.61
N CYS A 132 -5.00 13.84 16.73
CA CYS A 132 -5.31 14.50 17.99
C CYS A 132 -5.31 16.03 17.85
N LEU A 133 -4.32 16.60 17.15
CA LEU A 133 -4.26 18.02 16.83
C LEU A 133 -5.45 18.47 15.98
N GLN A 134 -5.81 17.69 14.96
CA GLN A 134 -6.96 17.99 14.11
C GLN A 134 -8.28 17.97 14.90
N ILE A 135 -8.49 16.97 15.77
CA ILE A 135 -9.66 16.89 16.65
C ILE A 135 -9.75 18.13 17.55
N LYS A 136 -8.62 18.55 18.15
CA LYS A 136 -8.56 19.77 18.97
C LYS A 136 -8.87 21.03 18.17
N SER A 137 -8.34 21.15 16.95
CA SER A 137 -8.63 22.29 16.06
C SER A 137 -10.11 22.36 15.66
N LEU A 138 -10.80 21.22 15.59
CA LEU A 138 -12.22 21.15 15.24
C LEU A 138 -13.16 21.45 16.43
N GLN A 139 -12.62 21.53 17.66
CA GLN A 139 -13.39 21.81 18.89
C GLN A 139 -14.57 20.83 19.14
N VAL A 140 -14.46 19.59 18.67
CA VAL A 140 -15.52 18.57 18.73
C VAL A 140 -15.60 17.80 20.06
N GLY A 141 -14.88 18.24 21.11
CA GLY A 141 -14.90 17.62 22.44
C GLY A 141 -13.55 17.05 22.87
N SER A 142 -13.58 16.09 23.80
CA SER A 142 -12.35 15.43 24.27
C SER A 142 -11.84 14.42 23.23
N ILE A 143 -10.52 14.33 23.08
CA ILE A 143 -9.88 13.40 22.13
C ILE A 143 -10.27 11.96 22.45
N GLY A 144 -10.27 11.58 23.73
CA GLY A 144 -10.58 10.23 24.17
C GLY A 144 -12.02 9.82 23.84
N GLU A 145 -13.01 10.66 24.15
CA GLU A 145 -14.40 10.37 23.82
C GLU A 145 -14.59 10.24 22.31
N PHE A 146 -14.01 11.15 21.51
CA PHE A 146 -14.10 11.10 20.07
C PHE A 146 -13.51 9.81 19.47
N LEU A 147 -12.31 9.42 19.89
CA LEU A 147 -11.65 8.20 19.40
C LEU A 147 -12.36 6.92 19.87
N SER A 148 -12.92 6.93 21.08
CA SER A 148 -13.69 5.80 21.61
C SER A 148 -14.99 5.53 20.84
N ALA A 149 -15.56 6.55 20.18
CA ALA A 149 -16.77 6.44 19.39
C ALA A 149 -16.53 6.00 17.93
N THR A 150 -15.28 5.72 17.54
CA THR A 150 -14.95 5.25 16.18
C THR A 150 -15.36 3.80 15.97
N LEU A 151 -15.49 3.38 14.70
CA LEU A 151 -15.91 2.02 14.35
C LEU A 151 -15.00 0.94 14.95
N GLN A 152 -13.71 1.23 15.06
CA GLN A 152 -12.71 0.37 15.68
C GLN A 152 -11.79 1.25 16.53
N PRO A 153 -12.08 1.38 17.84
CA PRO A 153 -11.34 2.28 18.71
C PRO A 153 -9.89 1.80 18.93
N PRO A 154 -8.92 2.73 18.99
CA PRO A 154 -7.53 2.40 19.30
C PRO A 154 -7.36 2.01 20.76
N GLU A 155 -6.33 1.21 21.04
CA GLU A 155 -5.95 0.81 22.40
C GLU A 155 -5.61 2.03 23.27
N PRO A 156 -5.94 2.02 24.57
CA PRO A 156 -5.67 3.16 25.47
C PRO A 156 -4.22 3.63 25.48
N LEU A 157 -3.26 2.70 25.40
CA LEU A 157 -1.83 3.02 25.33
C LEU A 157 -1.48 3.85 24.09
N ALA A 158 -2.07 3.54 22.93
CA ALA A 158 -1.85 4.28 21.69
C ALA A 158 -2.49 5.69 21.73
N MET A 159 -3.51 5.90 22.57
CA MET A 159 -4.13 7.21 22.78
C MET A 159 -3.37 8.08 23.80
N ASN A 160 -2.83 7.49 24.86
CA ASN A 160 -2.20 8.23 25.95
C ASN A 160 -0.89 8.90 25.53
N ASN A 161 -0.06 8.23 24.74
CA ASN A 161 1.21 8.77 24.25
C ASN A 161 1.07 10.10 23.49
N PRO A 162 0.21 10.20 22.45
CA PRO A 162 0.01 11.45 21.73
C PRO A 162 -0.61 12.53 22.60
N ILE A 163 -1.55 12.19 23.50
CA ILE A 163 -2.16 13.15 24.43
C ILE A 163 -1.12 13.72 25.39
N ALA A 164 -0.27 12.89 25.99
CA ALA A 164 0.81 13.34 26.87
C ALA A 164 1.81 14.24 26.12
N SER A 165 2.25 13.84 24.92
CA SER A 165 3.17 14.64 24.10
C SER A 165 2.62 16.02 23.72
N LEU A 166 1.29 16.18 23.68
CA LEU A 166 0.62 17.44 23.40
C LEU A 166 0.47 18.32 24.66
N MET A 167 0.53 17.75 25.85
CA MET A 167 0.51 18.48 27.12
C MET A 167 1.90 18.93 27.56
N ASP A 168 2.95 18.18 27.22
CA ASP A 168 4.35 18.49 27.57
C ASP A 168 4.98 19.62 26.70
N GLY A 169 4.26 20.09 25.67
CA GLY A 169 4.66 21.19 24.79
C GLY A 169 4.15 22.57 25.21
N CYS A 170 3.53 22.70 26.39
CA CYS A 170 3.00 23.94 26.97
C CYS A 170 3.77 24.36 28.22
#